data_AF-A0A536TH42-F1
#
_entry.id   AF-A0A536TH42-F1
#
_cell.length_a   1.000
_cell.length_b   1.000
_cell.length_c   1.000
_cell.angle_alpha   90.00
_cell.angle_beta   90.00
_cell.angle_gamma   90.00
#
_symmetry.space_group_name_H-M   'P 1'
#
loop_
_entity.id
_entity.type
_entity.pdbx_description
1 polymer ?
#
loop_
_entity_poly.entity_id
_entity_poly.type
_entity_poly.pdbx_seq_one_letter_code
_entity_poly.pdbx_strand_id
1 'polypeptide(L)'
;MHAAGRQKSAAQLPLISIEPTSAAWKAIQPLIKQHHRQLLQRHLVFVESFSAAMRMVEAGFGDGLIPLGLILEKGLRRRCYSELPGIKRPVSLLTRKTINQLTSFDRLREQLVRATTAYFAKVRST
;
A
#
# COMPACT_ATOMS: atom_id res chain seq x y z
N MET A 1 -11.59 0.21 -3.07
CA MET A 1 -11.91 0.84 -4.37
C MET A 1 -13.11 0.13 -4.91
N HIS A 2 -14.26 0.80 -4.90
CA HIS A 2 -15.47 0.27 -5.51
C HIS A 2 -15.58 0.81 -6.94
N ALA A 3 -15.51 -0.09 -7.93
CA ALA A 3 -15.86 0.23 -9.30
C ALA A 3 -17.38 0.42 -9.41
N ALA A 4 -17.81 1.44 -10.12
CA ALA A 4 -19.23 1.72 -10.35
C ALA A 4 -19.86 0.58 -11.16
N GLY A 5 -20.94 0.00 -10.63
CA GLY A 5 -21.76 -0.99 -11.33
C GLY A 5 -21.62 -2.44 -10.84
N ARG A 6 -21.89 -2.72 -9.55
CA ARG A 6 -22.51 -3.97 -9.03
C ARG A 6 -22.55 -3.92 -7.50
N GLN A 7 -23.75 -3.94 -6.91
CA GLN A 7 -23.95 -4.16 -5.47
C GLN A 7 -23.70 -5.65 -5.14
N LYS A 8 -22.45 -6.11 -5.18
CA LYS A 8 -22.06 -7.22 -4.32
C LYS A 8 -21.74 -6.62 -2.96
N SER A 9 -22.27 -7.20 -1.88
CA SER A 9 -21.89 -6.75 -0.53
C SER A 9 -20.36 -6.84 -0.41
N ALA A 10 -19.71 -5.86 0.23
CA ALA A 10 -18.26 -5.81 0.33
C ALA A 10 -17.62 -7.08 0.92
N ALA A 11 -18.41 -7.89 1.64
CA ALA A 11 -18.04 -9.19 2.17
C ALA A 11 -17.84 -10.29 1.10
N GLN A 12 -18.40 -10.14 -0.11
CA GLN A 12 -18.35 -11.16 -1.17
C GLN A 12 -17.34 -10.88 -2.28
N LEU A 13 -16.74 -9.68 -2.33
CA LEU A 13 -15.71 -9.40 -3.33
C LEU A 13 -14.38 -10.05 -2.93
N PRO A 14 -13.60 -10.60 -3.87
CA PRO A 14 -12.23 -11.01 -3.61
C PRO A 14 -11.40 -9.86 -3.04
N LEU A 15 -10.40 -10.20 -2.22
CA LEU A 15 -9.42 -9.26 -1.71
C LEU A 15 -8.08 -9.52 -2.40
N ILE A 16 -7.66 -8.58 -3.24
CA ILE A 16 -6.45 -8.65 -4.04
C ILE A 16 -5.30 -8.06 -3.22
N SER A 17 -4.16 -8.77 -3.14
CA SER A 17 -2.98 -8.33 -2.40
C SER A 17 -1.70 -8.84 -3.04
N ILE A 18 -0.58 -8.27 -2.63
CA ILE A 18 0.76 -8.74 -3.00
C ILE A 18 1.01 -10.17 -2.50
N GLU A 19 1.76 -10.94 -3.28
CA GLU A 19 2.09 -12.34 -3.03
C GLU A 19 2.57 -12.67 -1.60
N PRO A 20 2.28 -13.88 -1.08
CA PRO A 20 2.57 -14.23 0.31
C PRO A 20 4.05 -14.27 0.66
N THR A 21 4.89 -14.55 -0.33
CA THR A 21 6.35 -14.64 -0.22
C THR A 21 7.02 -13.28 -0.06
N SER A 22 6.35 -12.21 -0.49
CA SER A 22 6.88 -10.86 -0.46
C SER A 22 7.18 -10.38 0.97
N ALA A 23 8.27 -9.60 1.10
CA ALA A 23 8.59 -8.94 2.36
C ALA A 23 7.49 -7.97 2.81
N ALA A 24 6.71 -7.42 1.86
CA ALA A 24 5.58 -6.56 2.17
C ALA A 24 4.46 -7.36 2.85
N TRP A 25 4.03 -8.49 2.29
CA TRP A 25 3.00 -9.33 2.89
C TRP A 25 3.39 -9.84 4.27
N LYS A 26 4.61 -10.38 4.40
CA LYS A 26 5.14 -10.88 5.68
C LYS A 26 5.12 -9.82 6.78
N ALA A 27 5.35 -8.55 6.42
CA ALA A 27 5.30 -7.44 7.37
C ALA A 27 3.87 -7.04 7.77
N ILE A 28 2.92 -7.03 6.82
CA ILE A 28 1.57 -6.51 7.08
C ILE A 28 0.58 -7.59 7.55
N GLN A 29 0.75 -8.86 7.16
CA GLN A 29 -0.21 -9.92 7.48
C GLN A 29 -0.45 -10.09 8.99
N PRO A 30 0.58 -10.06 9.87
CA PRO A 30 0.35 -10.11 11.31
C PRO A 30 -0.49 -8.93 11.82
N LEU A 31 -0.25 -7.73 11.27
CA LEU A 31 -1.00 -6.52 11.62
C LEU A 31 -2.45 -6.58 11.14
N ILE A 32 -2.69 -7.14 9.94
CA ILE A 32 -4.05 -7.41 9.46
C ILE A 32 -4.75 -8.39 10.39
N LYS A 33 -4.09 -9.50 10.78
CA LYS A 33 -4.65 -10.48 11.73
C LYS A 33 -5.04 -9.83 13.06
N GLN A 34 -4.22 -8.89 13.55
CA GLN A 34 -4.43 -8.22 14.84
C GLN A 34 -5.55 -7.19 14.79
N HIS A 35 -5.59 -6.35 13.75
CA HIS A 35 -6.45 -5.15 13.72
C HIS A 35 -7.66 -5.26 12.78
N HIS A 36 -7.59 -6.12 11.76
CA HIS A 36 -8.58 -6.20 10.66
C HIS A 36 -8.81 -7.63 10.20
N ARG A 37 -8.98 -8.57 11.14
CA ARG A 37 -9.07 -10.03 10.89
C ARG A 37 -10.11 -10.41 9.83
N GLN A 38 -11.23 -9.68 9.78
CA GLN A 38 -12.30 -9.87 8.81
C GLN A 38 -11.83 -9.78 7.35
N LEU A 39 -10.78 -9.01 7.06
CA LEU A 39 -10.23 -8.91 5.70
C LEU A 39 -9.62 -10.24 5.24
N LEU A 40 -9.03 -11.01 6.16
CA LEU A 40 -8.41 -12.30 5.85
C LEU A 40 -9.42 -13.46 5.77
N GLN A 41 -10.69 -13.21 6.06
CA GLN A 41 -11.78 -14.19 5.87
C GLN A 41 -12.31 -14.18 4.43
N ARG A 42 -11.99 -13.15 3.65
CA ARG A 42 -12.36 -13.04 2.23
C ARG A 42 -11.48 -13.96 1.39
N HIS A 43 -11.96 -14.31 0.19
CA HIS A 43 -11.13 -14.99 -0.80
C HIS A 43 -9.96 -14.09 -1.22
N LEU A 44 -8.73 -14.52 -0.92
CA LEU A 44 -7.50 -13.78 -1.24
C LEU A 44 -7.02 -14.12 -2.64
N VAL A 45 -6.78 -13.08 -3.44
CA VAL A 45 -6.14 -13.17 -4.76
C VAL A 45 -4.76 -12.54 -4.65
N PHE A 46 -3.72 -13.32 -4.92
CA PHE A 46 -2.34 -12.87 -4.82
C PHE A 46 -1.78 -12.52 -6.18
N VAL A 47 -1.03 -11.43 -6.25
CA VAL A 47 -0.35 -10.93 -7.46
C VAL A 47 1.10 -10.55 -7.17
N GLU A 48 1.92 -10.49 -8.21
CA GLU A 48 3.36 -10.25 -8.13
C GLU A 48 3.73 -8.80 -7.79
N SER A 49 2.82 -7.84 -8.00
CA SER A 49 3.09 -6.42 -7.73
C SER A 49 1.85 -5.64 -7.26
N PHE A 50 2.07 -4.57 -6.51
CA PHE A 50 0.97 -3.66 -6.13
C PHE A 50 0.36 -2.93 -7.34
N SER A 51 1.14 -2.72 -8.41
CA SER A 51 0.63 -2.15 -9.66
C SER A 51 -0.35 -3.11 -10.35
N ALA A 52 -0.05 -4.41 -10.37
CA ALA A 52 -0.98 -5.43 -10.86
C ALA A 52 -2.25 -5.49 -10.00
N ALA A 53 -2.10 -5.43 -8.67
CA ALA A 53 -3.25 -5.38 -7.76
C ALA A 53 -4.14 -4.18 -8.07
N MET A 54 -3.55 -3.01 -8.29
CA MET A 54 -4.29 -1.80 -8.66
C MET A 54 -5.01 -1.94 -10.01
N ARG A 55 -4.36 -2.50 -11.04
CA ARG A 55 -5.00 -2.75 -12.34
C ARG A 55 -6.20 -3.70 -12.21
N MET A 56 -6.08 -4.77 -11.43
CA MET A 56 -7.18 -5.70 -11.21
C MET A 56 -8.37 -5.05 -10.49
N VAL A 57 -8.07 -4.21 -9.51
CA VAL A 57 -9.10 -3.43 -8.79
C VAL A 57 -9.81 -2.46 -9.73
N GLU A 58 -9.07 -1.77 -10.60
CA GLU A 58 -9.65 -0.86 -11.60
C GLU A 58 -10.52 -1.58 -12.62
N ALA A 59 -10.14 -2.79 -13.00
CA ALA A 59 -10.93 -3.65 -13.88
C ALA A 59 -12.12 -4.33 -13.16
N GLY A 60 -12.30 -4.10 -11.86
CA GLY A 60 -13.47 -4.57 -11.11
C GLY A 60 -13.39 -6.02 -10.60
N PHE A 61 -12.18 -6.61 -10.54
CA PHE A 61 -12.00 -7.99 -10.07
C PHE A 61 -12.15 -8.15 -8.55
N GLY A 62 -12.10 -7.07 -7.76
CA GLY A 62 -12.24 -7.11 -6.30
C GLY A 62 -11.78 -5.84 -5.61
N ASP A 63 -11.67 -5.89 -4.27
CA ASP A 63 -11.01 -4.83 -3.50
C ASP A 63 -9.50 -5.10 -3.40
N GLY A 64 -8.68 -4.06 -3.25
CA GLY A 64 -7.23 -4.20 -3.12
C GLY A 64 -6.70 -3.77 -1.76
N LEU A 65 -5.75 -4.54 -1.22
CA LEU A 65 -4.82 -4.08 -0.19
C LEU A 65 -3.62 -3.41 -0.85
N ILE A 66 -3.68 -2.07 -0.94
CA ILE A 66 -2.71 -1.27 -1.69
C ILE A 66 -2.06 -0.24 -0.74
N PRO A 67 -0.73 -0.03 -0.81
CA PRO A 67 -0.05 1.02 -0.06
C PRO A 67 -0.65 2.40 -0.34
N LEU A 68 -0.88 3.18 0.72
CA LEU A 68 -1.46 4.52 0.61
C LEU A 68 -0.67 5.42 -0.35
N GLY A 69 0.67 5.33 -0.37
CA GLY A 69 1.50 6.12 -1.28
C GLY A 69 1.10 5.97 -2.76
N LEU A 70 0.81 4.75 -3.21
CA LEU A 70 0.37 4.49 -4.59
C LEU A 70 -1.04 5.01 -4.86
N ILE A 71 -1.93 4.94 -3.87
CA ILE A 71 -3.29 5.50 -3.97
C ILE A 71 -3.23 7.02 -4.13
N LEU A 72 -2.36 7.68 -3.36
CA LEU A 72 -2.16 9.12 -3.40
C LEU A 72 -1.50 9.57 -4.71
N GLU A 73 -0.47 8.85 -5.17
CA GLU A 73 0.18 9.11 -6.47
C GLU A 73 -0.81 9.03 -7.64
N LYS A 74 -1.74 8.07 -7.58
CA LYS A 74 -2.79 7.92 -8.60
C LYS A 74 -3.87 9.02 -8.54
N GLY A 75 -3.90 9.84 -7.50
CA GLY A 75 -4.90 10.90 -7.33
C GLY A 75 -6.33 10.37 -7.13
N LEU A 76 -6.49 9.21 -6.48
CA LEU A 76 -7.83 8.67 -6.22
C LEU A 76 -8.58 9.52 -5.20
N ARG A 77 -9.86 9.77 -5.48
CA ARG A 77 -10.75 10.49 -4.57
C ARG A 77 -10.87 9.72 -3.25
N ARG A 78 -10.94 10.44 -2.12
CA ARG A 78 -11.01 9.86 -0.76
C ARG A 78 -12.12 8.81 -0.58
N ARG A 79 -13.26 9.01 -1.25
CA ARG A 79 -14.41 8.06 -1.24
C ARG A 79 -14.12 6.70 -1.89
N CYS A 80 -13.05 6.59 -2.68
CA CYS A 80 -12.69 5.38 -3.40
C CYS A 80 -11.80 4.44 -2.56
N TYR A 81 -11.34 4.84 -1.38
CA TYR A 81 -10.50 3.99 -0.53
C TYR A 81 -10.77 4.20 0.95
N SER A 82 -10.33 3.26 1.76
CA SER A 82 -10.30 3.39 3.22
C SER A 82 -8.89 3.08 3.69
N GLU A 83 -8.34 3.94 4.55
CA GLU A 83 -7.09 3.62 5.24
C GLU A 83 -7.37 2.55 6.30
N LEU A 84 -6.36 1.71 6.60
CA LEU A 84 -6.44 0.68 7.62
C LEU A 84 -5.58 1.09 8.83
N PRO A 85 -6.16 1.71 9.88
CA PRO A 85 -5.41 2.09 11.07
C PRO A 85 -4.71 0.88 11.71
N GLY A 86 -3.53 1.09 12.30
CA GLY A 86 -2.74 0.01 12.88
C GLY A 86 -1.94 -0.82 11.88
N ILE A 87 -2.09 -0.60 10.57
CA ILE A 87 -1.29 -1.25 9.54
C ILE A 87 -0.31 -0.25 8.94
N LYS A 88 0.96 -0.34 9.36
CA LYS A 88 2.05 0.47 8.81
C LYS A 88 3.25 -0.43 8.52
N ARG A 89 3.89 -0.19 7.38
CA ARG A 89 5.16 -0.83 7.03
C ARG A 89 6.22 0.26 6.84
N PRO A 90 7.36 0.21 7.55
CA PRO A 90 8.45 1.14 7.30
C PRO A 90 9.04 0.90 5.91
N VAL A 91 9.37 1.98 5.20
CA VAL A 91 10.17 1.94 3.97
C VAL A 91 11.54 2.50 4.34
N SER A 92 12.58 1.71 4.06
CA SER A 92 13.95 2.02 4.46
C SER A 92 14.88 1.93 3.26
N LEU A 93 15.91 2.78 3.24
CA LEU A 93 17.03 2.65 2.30
C LEU A 93 17.97 1.55 2.81
N LEU A 94 18.16 0.50 2.02
CA LEU A 94 19.12 -0.56 2.31
C LEU A 94 20.39 -0.30 1.49
N THR A 95 21.53 -0.32 2.17
CA THR A 95 22.81 0.11 1.62
C THR A 95 23.95 -0.66 2.28
N ARG A 96 25.06 -0.84 1.56
CA ARG A 96 26.29 -1.42 2.12
C ARG A 96 26.91 -0.41 3.10
N LYS A 97 27.59 -0.91 4.15
CA LYS A 97 28.25 -0.06 5.16
C LYS A 97 29.15 1.01 4.54
N THR A 98 29.92 0.65 3.51
CA THR A 98 30.82 1.56 2.80
C THR A 98 30.08 2.69 2.08
N ILE A 99 28.92 2.41 1.50
CA ILE A 99 28.07 3.42 0.84
C ILE A 99 27.39 4.31 1.87
N ASN A 100 26.94 3.73 3.00
CA ASN A 100 26.31 4.49 4.07
C ASN A 100 27.24 5.51 4.76
N GLN A 101 28.56 5.41 4.56
CA GLN A 101 29.55 6.37 5.08
C GLN A 101 29.85 7.53 4.11
N LEU A 102 29.31 7.48 2.89
CA LEU A 102 29.53 8.53 1.90
C LEU A 102 28.68 9.75 2.22
N THR A 103 29.30 10.93 2.25
CA THR A 103 28.59 12.22 2.43
C THR A 103 27.50 12.43 1.37
N SER A 104 27.71 11.95 0.14
CA SER A 104 26.72 12.01 -0.93
C SER A 104 25.47 11.17 -0.61
N PHE A 105 25.63 10.02 0.02
CA PHE A 105 24.52 9.18 0.45
C PHE A 105 23.75 9.82 1.60
N ASP A 106 24.44 10.40 2.58
CA ASP A 106 23.78 11.16 3.66
C ASP A 106 22.95 12.32 3.09
N ARG A 107 23.50 13.08 2.15
CA ARG A 107 22.79 14.16 1.46
C ARG A 107 21.54 13.64 0.74
N LEU A 108 21.66 12.54 0.01
CA LEU A 108 20.51 11.89 -0.66
C LEU A 108 19.44 11.46 0.36
N ARG A 109 19.84 10.81 1.46
CA ARG A 109 18.92 10.37 2.52
C ARG A 109 18.13 11.55 3.08
N GLU A 110 18.81 12.63 3.43
CA GLU A 110 18.16 13.82 3.98
C GLU A 110 17.22 14.50 2.97
N GLN A 111 17.64 14.61 1.72
CA GLN A 111 16.80 15.16 0.65
C GLN A 111 15.55 14.31 0.44
N LEU A 112 15.70 12.98 0.43
CA LEU A 112 14.58 12.06 0.25
C LEU A 112 13.59 12.15 1.42
N VAL A 113 14.07 12.24 2.67
CA VAL A 113 13.21 12.40 3.85
C VAL A 113 12.44 13.73 3.78
N ARG A 114 13.12 14.83 3.45
CA ARG A 114 12.48 16.15 3.28
C ARG A 114 11.44 16.14 2.18
N ALA A 115 11.78 15.63 0.99
CA ALA A 115 10.88 15.54 -0.15
C ALA A 115 9.66 14.67 0.16
N THR A 116 9.86 13.51 0.80
CA THR A 116 8.77 12.59 1.18
C THR A 116 7.81 13.25 2.17
N THR A 117 8.33 13.93 3.19
CA THR A 117 7.52 14.64 4.19
C THR A 117 6.69 15.74 3.55
N ALA A 118 7.31 16.57 2.70
CA ALA A 118 6.63 17.63 1.97
C ALA A 118 5.53 17.08 1.03
N TYR A 119 5.81 15.99 0.32
CA TYR A 119 4.85 15.33 -0.56
C TYR A 119 3.60 14.88 0.21
N PHE A 120 3.77 14.12 1.29
CA PHE A 120 2.62 13.62 2.05
C PHE A 120 1.84 14.74 2.77
N ALA A 121 2.51 15.82 3.20
CA ALA A 121 1.83 16.98 3.74
C ALA A 121 0.94 17.66 2.69
N LYS A 122 1.47 17.89 1.48
CA LYS A 122 0.74 18.50 0.37
C LYS A 122 -0.44 17.66 -0.12
N VAL A 123 -0.24 16.36 -0.32
CA VAL A 123 -1.29 15.50 -0.88
C VAL A 123 -2.41 15.24 0.13
N ARG A 124 -2.13 15.34 1.43
CA ARG A 124 -3.16 15.20 2.48
C ARG A 124 -3.96 16.48 2.75
N SER A 125 -3.47 17.65 2.33
CA SER A 125 -4.21 18.92 2.44
C SER A 125 -5.14 19.19 1.26
N THR A 126 -5.22 18.27 0.29
CA THR A 126 -6.05 18.36 -0.92
C THR A 126 -7.21 17.37 -0.85
#